data_AF-A0A836CLR1-F1
#
_entry.id   AF-A0A836CLR1-F1
#
_cell.length_a   1.000
_cell.length_b   1.000
_cell.length_c   1.000
_cell.angle_alpha   90.00
_cell.angle_beta   90.00
_cell.angle_gamma   90.00
#
_symmetry.space_group_name_H-M   'P 1'
#
loop_
_entity.id
_entity.type
_entity.pdbx_description
1 polymer ?
#
loop_
_entity_poly.entity_id
_entity_poly.type
_entity_poly.pdbx_seq_one_letter_code
_entity_poly.pdbx_strand_id
1 'polypeptide(L)'
;MVFTATDGTVFTDRKAWRKHEFETQYTFRNAVDQTLIKLPGAVQGQPFDLSDLSRCEVQLLDASDMVQCDNLVDCRVFVAACAESLFVRNCSGCTFYAACKQLRTRDCQNCLFSLYSKTEPIIETSSGMKFGPFNGAYADHASHLQASNLMTPSVWYAIFDFNDEAKTGKNWSLVGESEVGM
;
A
#
# COMPACT_ATOMS: atom_id res chain seq x y z
N MET A 1 23.30 -3.23 27.32
CA MET A 1 22.04 -3.96 27.08
C MET A 1 22.20 -4.70 25.77
N VAL A 2 21.78 -5.96 25.70
CA VAL A 2 21.83 -6.76 24.47
C VAL A 2 20.43 -6.79 23.87
N PHE A 3 20.33 -6.66 22.55
CA PHE A 3 19.08 -6.75 21.79
C PHE A 3 19.16 -7.92 20.83
N THR A 4 18.09 -8.71 20.74
CA THR A 4 18.00 -9.87 19.83
C THR A 4 16.87 -9.61 18.85
N ALA A 5 17.17 -9.68 17.55
CA ALA A 5 16.18 -9.58 16.47
C ALA A 5 15.36 -10.87 16.35
N THR A 6 14.23 -10.80 15.63
CA THR A 6 13.34 -11.94 15.42
C THR A 6 14.03 -13.12 14.71
N ASP A 7 15.04 -12.85 13.87
CA ASP A 7 15.87 -13.87 13.22
C ASP A 7 17.00 -14.44 14.12
N GLY A 8 17.09 -13.98 15.37
CA GLY A 8 18.11 -14.39 16.33
C GLY A 8 19.41 -13.57 16.29
N THR A 9 19.55 -12.62 15.36
CA THR A 9 20.75 -11.77 15.26
C THR A 9 20.86 -10.88 16.51
N VAL A 10 22.06 -10.82 17.09
CA VAL A 10 22.33 -10.11 18.34
C VAL A 10 23.05 -8.79 18.09
N PHE A 11 22.59 -7.74 18.75
CA PHE A 11 23.12 -6.38 18.64
C PHE A 11 23.40 -5.79 20.01
N THR A 12 24.44 -4.95 20.09
CA THR A 12 24.72 -4.11 21.27
C THR A 12 24.25 -2.67 21.09
N ASP A 13 23.99 -2.24 19.86
CA ASP A 13 23.42 -0.94 19.52
C ASP A 13 21.93 -1.05 19.19
N ARG A 14 21.11 -0.24 19.86
CA ARG A 14 19.64 -0.27 19.70
C ARG A 14 19.19 0.21 18.33
N LYS A 15 19.92 1.15 17.72
CA LYS A 15 19.56 1.71 16.41
C LYS A 15 19.83 0.70 15.30
N ALA A 16 20.97 0.01 15.35
CA ALA A 16 21.32 -1.08 14.45
C ALA A 16 20.31 -2.23 14.55
N TRP A 17 19.95 -2.64 15.76
CA TRP A 17 18.91 -3.65 15.98
C TRP A 17 17.57 -3.26 15.34
N ARG A 18 17.07 -2.05 15.62
CA ARG A 18 15.79 -1.56 15.04
C ARG A 18 15.82 -1.54 13.52
N LYS A 19 16.94 -1.07 12.93
CA LYS A 19 17.10 -1.03 11.48
C LYS A 19 17.04 -2.45 10.89
N HIS A 20 17.75 -3.40 11.51
CA HIS A 20 17.76 -4.80 11.07
C HIS A 20 16.40 -5.47 11.21
N GLU A 21 15.74 -5.28 12.35
CA GLU A 21 14.40 -5.80 12.59
C GLU A 21 13.42 -5.26 11.55
N PHE A 22 13.48 -3.96 11.26
CA PHE A 22 12.64 -3.34 10.24
C PHE A 22 12.89 -3.90 8.84
N GLU A 23 14.15 -3.97 8.42
CA GLU A 23 14.52 -4.48 7.10
C GLU A 23 14.12 -5.95 6.91
N THR A 24 14.21 -6.77 7.96
CA THR A 24 13.95 -8.22 7.85
C THR A 24 12.49 -8.60 8.06
N GLN A 25 11.76 -7.86 8.91
CA GLN A 25 10.38 -8.20 9.28
C GLN A 25 9.33 -7.30 8.62
N TYR A 26 9.67 -6.06 8.29
CA TYR A 26 8.72 -5.04 7.87
C TYR A 26 9.10 -4.38 6.54
N THR A 27 9.91 -5.07 5.74
CA THR A 27 10.30 -4.63 4.40
C THR A 27 10.28 -5.79 3.43
N PHE A 28 9.74 -5.54 2.24
CA PHE A 28 9.97 -6.36 1.05
C PHE A 28 10.78 -5.52 0.06
N ARG A 29 11.94 -6.02 -0.35
CA ARG A 29 12.84 -5.29 -1.24
C ARG A 29 13.54 -6.19 -2.26
N ASN A 30 13.86 -5.65 -3.44
CA ASN A 30 14.73 -6.26 -4.46
C ASN A 30 14.24 -7.64 -4.93
N ALA A 31 12.93 -7.78 -5.15
CA ALA A 31 12.33 -9.05 -5.58
C ALA A 31 11.80 -8.94 -7.00
N VAL A 32 11.87 -10.05 -7.73
CA VAL A 32 11.41 -10.16 -9.11
C VAL A 32 10.69 -11.49 -9.27
N ASP A 33 9.50 -11.49 -9.88
CA ASP A 33 8.69 -12.68 -10.17
C ASP A 33 8.39 -13.53 -8.91
N GLN A 34 8.04 -12.86 -7.79
CA GLN A 34 7.80 -13.51 -6.49
C GLN A 34 6.43 -13.17 -5.89
N THR A 35 5.90 -14.11 -5.11
CA THR A 35 4.78 -13.87 -4.21
C THR A 35 5.31 -13.63 -2.79
N LEU A 36 5.01 -12.47 -2.21
CA LEU A 36 5.49 -12.02 -0.91
C LEU A 36 4.30 -11.80 0.04
N ILE A 37 4.28 -12.49 1.17
CA ILE A 37 3.09 -12.55 2.03
C ILE A 37 3.44 -12.25 3.48
N LYS A 38 2.62 -11.42 4.13
CA LYS A 38 2.53 -11.29 5.58
C LYS A 38 1.15 -11.74 6.02
N LEU A 39 1.11 -12.80 6.82
CA LEU A 39 -0.11 -13.37 7.37
C LEU A 39 -0.63 -12.52 8.55
N PRO A 40 -1.89 -12.73 8.98
CA PRO A 40 -2.42 -12.08 10.17
C PRO A 40 -1.50 -12.23 11.39
N GLY A 41 -1.25 -11.14 12.10
CA GLY A 41 -0.33 -11.08 13.24
C GLY A 41 1.16 -10.97 12.88
N ALA A 42 1.53 -10.88 11.60
CA ALA A 42 2.93 -10.71 11.19
C ALA A 42 3.38 -9.24 11.09
N VAL A 43 2.45 -8.29 10.96
CA VAL A 43 2.74 -6.84 10.87
C VAL A 43 2.34 -6.12 12.15
N GLN A 44 1.20 -6.49 12.76
CA GLN A 44 0.72 -5.99 14.06
C GLN A 44 0.75 -4.46 14.19
N GLY A 45 0.29 -3.76 13.15
CA GLY A 45 0.23 -2.30 13.15
C GLY A 45 1.60 -1.61 13.07
N GLN A 46 2.68 -2.31 12.74
CA GLN A 46 3.95 -1.67 12.40
C GLN A 46 3.86 -1.00 11.00
N PRO A 47 4.73 0.00 10.72
CA PRO A 47 4.92 0.49 9.36
C PRO A 47 5.49 -0.62 8.46
N PHE A 48 5.28 -0.54 7.15
CA PHE A 48 5.78 -1.53 6.20
C PHE A 48 6.28 -0.89 4.90
N ASP A 49 7.45 -1.32 4.43
CA ASP A 49 8.05 -0.81 3.19
C ASP A 49 8.03 -1.89 2.08
N LEU A 50 7.57 -1.50 0.89
CA LEU A 50 7.68 -2.25 -0.35
C LEU A 50 8.56 -1.46 -1.29
N SER A 51 9.66 -2.04 -1.77
CA SER A 51 10.61 -1.28 -2.59
C SER A 51 11.32 -2.10 -3.65
N ASP A 52 11.53 -1.53 -4.83
CA ASP A 52 12.33 -2.16 -5.89
C ASP A 52 11.82 -3.57 -6.23
N LEU A 53 10.50 -3.70 -6.46
CA LEU A 53 9.84 -4.97 -6.80
C LEU A 53 9.40 -4.95 -8.27
N SER A 54 9.54 -6.09 -8.96
CA SER A 54 9.12 -6.21 -10.36
C SER A 54 8.34 -7.50 -10.60
N ARG A 55 7.14 -7.42 -11.19
CA ARG A 55 6.27 -8.58 -11.47
C ARG A 55 5.98 -9.43 -10.23
N CYS A 56 5.90 -8.77 -9.08
CA CYS A 56 5.59 -9.42 -7.81
C CYS A 56 4.11 -9.36 -7.46
N GLU A 57 3.64 -10.38 -6.77
CA GLU A 57 2.39 -10.36 -6.03
C GLU A 57 2.70 -10.15 -4.54
N VAL A 58 2.12 -9.13 -3.92
CA VAL A 58 2.33 -8.78 -2.51
C VAL A 58 1.02 -8.85 -1.77
N GLN A 59 0.99 -9.54 -0.63
CA GLN A 59 -0.18 -9.66 0.23
C GLN A 59 0.18 -9.30 1.67
N LEU A 60 -0.18 -8.09 2.10
CA LEU A 60 -0.12 -7.68 3.51
C LEU A 60 -1.49 -7.95 4.14
N LEU A 61 -1.67 -9.15 4.68
CA LEU A 61 -2.93 -9.66 5.27
C LEU A 61 -3.05 -9.30 6.76
N ASP A 62 -2.60 -8.10 7.11
CA ASP A 62 -2.57 -7.63 8.50
C ASP A 62 -2.80 -6.11 8.58
N ALA A 63 -3.11 -5.62 9.77
CA ALA A 63 -3.12 -4.19 10.04
C ALA A 63 -1.70 -3.62 10.01
N SER A 64 -1.54 -2.46 9.39
CA SER A 64 -0.29 -1.70 9.27
C SER A 64 -0.56 -0.24 9.64
N ASP A 65 0.47 0.47 10.11
CA ASP A 65 0.35 1.90 10.40
C ASP A 65 0.44 2.73 9.11
N MET A 66 1.67 2.93 8.62
CA MET A 66 1.99 3.54 7.34
C MET A 66 2.58 2.48 6.39
N VAL A 67 2.16 2.49 5.13
CA VAL A 67 2.75 1.64 4.09
C VAL A 67 3.39 2.52 3.03
N GLN A 68 4.64 2.24 2.69
CA GLN A 68 5.39 2.95 1.66
C GLN A 68 5.73 2.00 0.51
N CYS A 69 5.30 2.36 -0.70
CA CYS A 69 5.56 1.61 -1.93
C CYS A 69 6.44 2.47 -2.86
N ASP A 70 7.66 2.02 -3.12
CA ASP A 70 8.64 2.73 -3.94
C ASP A 70 9.18 1.88 -5.09
N ASN A 71 9.16 2.39 -6.32
CA ASN A 71 9.79 1.74 -7.47
C ASN A 71 9.22 0.32 -7.73
N LEU A 72 7.89 0.16 -7.71
CA LEU A 72 7.24 -1.09 -8.09
C LEU A 72 6.88 -1.07 -9.58
N VAL A 73 7.15 -2.17 -10.28
CA VAL A 73 6.87 -2.30 -11.72
C VAL A 73 6.08 -3.58 -11.97
N ASP A 74 4.92 -3.46 -12.61
CA ASP A 74 4.03 -4.59 -12.97
C ASP A 74 3.64 -5.47 -11.76
N CYS A 75 3.49 -4.85 -10.57
CA CYS A 75 3.15 -5.56 -9.34
C CYS A 75 1.64 -5.58 -9.07
N ARG A 76 1.19 -6.62 -8.37
CA ARG A 76 -0.13 -6.68 -7.72
C ARG A 76 0.06 -6.61 -6.23
N VAL A 77 -0.55 -5.62 -5.56
CA VAL A 77 -0.32 -5.36 -4.15
C VAL A 77 -1.64 -5.30 -3.41
N PHE A 78 -1.79 -6.15 -2.41
CA PHE A 78 -2.90 -6.15 -1.48
C PHE A 78 -2.46 -5.59 -0.13
N VAL A 79 -3.11 -4.52 0.33
CA VAL A 79 -2.91 -3.90 1.64
C VAL A 79 -4.23 -3.99 2.41
N ALA A 80 -4.31 -4.91 3.36
CA ALA A 80 -5.53 -5.22 4.10
C ALA A 80 -6.11 -4.00 4.83
N ALA A 81 -5.30 -3.35 5.67
CA ALA A 81 -5.69 -2.16 6.42
C ALA A 81 -4.46 -1.33 6.77
N CYS A 82 -4.37 -0.12 6.23
CA CYS A 82 -3.36 0.88 6.53
C CYS A 82 -4.03 1.99 7.37
N ALA A 83 -3.75 2.01 8.68
CA ALA A 83 -4.41 2.90 9.61
C ALA A 83 -4.14 4.38 9.31
N GLU A 84 -2.99 4.69 8.73
CA GLU A 84 -2.58 6.03 8.35
C GLU A 84 -2.41 6.17 6.82
N SER A 85 -1.22 6.54 6.35
CA SER A 85 -1.00 6.88 4.95
C SER A 85 -0.42 5.70 4.17
N LEU A 86 -1.02 5.42 3.02
CA LEU A 86 -0.42 4.63 1.96
C LEU A 86 0.26 5.60 0.97
N PHE A 87 1.59 5.52 0.90
CA PHE A 87 2.40 6.28 -0.05
C PHE A 87 2.79 5.40 -1.22
N VAL A 88 2.54 5.85 -2.45
CA VAL A 88 2.93 5.12 -3.66
C VAL A 88 3.75 6.05 -4.56
N ARG A 89 5.01 5.72 -4.81
CA ARG A 89 5.95 6.59 -5.52
C ARG A 89 6.73 5.82 -6.58
N ASN A 90 6.92 6.45 -7.74
CA ASN A 90 7.68 5.87 -8.85
C ASN A 90 7.18 4.47 -9.28
N CYS A 91 5.86 4.23 -9.22
CA CYS A 91 5.29 2.93 -9.54
C CYS A 91 4.68 2.93 -10.94
N SER A 92 4.84 1.83 -11.69
CA SER A 92 4.28 1.73 -13.04
C SER A 92 3.66 0.37 -13.34
N GLY A 93 2.50 0.36 -14.01
CA GLY A 93 1.82 -0.87 -14.40
C GLY A 93 1.28 -1.68 -13.23
N CYS A 94 1.16 -1.09 -12.05
CA CYS A 94 0.79 -1.78 -10.82
C CYS A 94 -0.72 -1.75 -10.56
N THR A 95 -1.23 -2.82 -9.96
CA THR A 95 -2.58 -2.87 -9.40
C THR A 95 -2.52 -2.93 -7.88
N PHE A 96 -3.18 -1.99 -7.21
CA PHE A 96 -3.29 -1.92 -5.76
C PHE A 96 -4.72 -2.22 -5.32
N TYR A 97 -4.87 -3.16 -4.41
CA TYR A 97 -6.09 -3.41 -3.65
C TYR A 97 -5.82 -2.95 -2.23
N ALA A 98 -6.29 -1.76 -1.84
CA ALA A 98 -5.90 -1.15 -0.58
C ALA A 98 -7.07 -0.56 0.19
N ALA A 99 -7.10 -0.81 1.50
CA ALA A 99 -7.87 -0.01 2.44
C ALA A 99 -6.92 0.84 3.29
N CYS A 100 -7.08 2.16 3.22
CA CYS A 100 -6.23 3.10 3.94
C CYS A 100 -7.02 4.31 4.45
N LYS A 101 -6.45 5.05 5.40
CA LYS A 101 -7.01 6.34 5.79
C LYS A 101 -6.73 7.40 4.72
N GLN A 102 -5.48 7.50 4.28
CA GLN A 102 -5.04 8.45 3.23
C GLN A 102 -4.26 7.72 2.15
N LEU A 103 -4.60 7.96 0.88
CA LEU A 103 -3.75 7.56 -0.26
C LEU A 103 -3.03 8.79 -0.80
N ARG A 104 -1.72 8.70 -0.96
CA ARG A 104 -0.90 9.71 -1.63
C ARG A 104 -0.02 9.06 -2.67
N THR A 105 -0.14 9.51 -3.91
CA THR A 105 0.65 9.00 -5.03
C THR A 105 1.51 10.10 -5.62
N ARG A 106 2.72 9.75 -6.06
CA ARG A 106 3.61 10.65 -6.79
C ARG A 106 4.36 9.90 -7.88
N ASP A 107 4.57 10.51 -9.04
CA ASP A 107 5.40 9.93 -10.11
C ASP A 107 4.95 8.51 -10.54
N CYS A 108 3.64 8.24 -10.54
CA CYS A 108 3.07 6.94 -10.90
C CYS A 108 2.48 6.93 -12.32
N GLN A 109 2.56 5.79 -13.00
CA GLN A 109 2.11 5.66 -14.39
C GLN A 109 1.33 4.37 -14.64
N ASN A 110 0.12 4.48 -15.21
CA ASN A 110 -0.71 3.34 -15.58
C ASN A 110 -1.01 2.41 -14.39
N CYS A 111 -1.34 2.98 -13.23
CA CYS A 111 -1.67 2.23 -12.03
C CYS A 111 -3.19 2.16 -11.81
N LEU A 112 -3.65 1.00 -11.36
CA LEU A 112 -5.04 0.77 -10.96
C LEU A 112 -5.14 0.67 -9.44
N PHE A 113 -6.12 1.35 -8.84
CA PHE A 113 -6.42 1.32 -7.42
C PHE A 113 -7.86 0.84 -7.19
N SER A 114 -8.02 -0.39 -6.70
CA SER A 114 -9.24 -0.80 -6.01
C SER A 114 -9.13 -0.34 -4.55
N LEU A 115 -9.84 0.72 -4.21
CA LEU A 115 -9.49 1.56 -3.08
C LEU A 115 -10.64 1.75 -2.09
N TYR A 116 -10.30 1.62 -0.82
CA TYR A 116 -11.03 2.24 0.28
C TYR A 116 -10.11 3.33 0.80
N SER A 117 -10.57 4.58 0.73
CA SER A 117 -9.93 5.71 1.40
C SER A 117 -10.93 6.42 2.31
N LYS A 118 -10.46 6.83 3.49
CA LYS A 118 -11.24 7.66 4.43
C LYS A 118 -11.21 9.13 4.06
N THR A 119 -10.14 9.57 3.39
CA THR A 119 -9.99 10.92 2.83
C THR A 119 -9.87 10.88 1.31
N GLU A 120 -10.00 12.04 0.68
CA GLU A 120 -9.76 12.22 -0.75
C GLU A 120 -8.37 11.67 -1.12
N PRO A 121 -8.30 10.74 -2.10
CA PRO A 121 -7.03 10.26 -2.62
C PRO A 121 -6.29 11.37 -3.36
N ILE A 122 -4.98 11.44 -3.17
CA ILE A 122 -4.14 12.47 -3.77
C ILE A 122 -3.26 11.86 -4.86
N ILE A 123 -3.20 12.52 -6.01
CA ILE A 123 -2.20 12.25 -7.05
C ILE A 123 -1.35 13.47 -7.34
N GLU A 124 -0.08 13.23 -7.63
CA GLU A 124 0.91 14.24 -8.02
C GLU A 124 1.83 13.64 -9.10
N THR A 125 2.18 14.41 -10.13
CA THR A 125 3.07 14.03 -11.26
C THR A 125 2.79 12.64 -11.82
N SER A 126 1.52 12.22 -11.83
CA SER A 126 1.08 10.87 -12.18
C SER A 126 0.11 10.89 -13.35
N SER A 127 0.05 9.81 -14.13
CA SER A 127 -0.84 9.72 -15.30
C SER A 127 -1.31 8.29 -15.58
N GLY A 128 -2.43 8.14 -16.29
CA GLY A 128 -3.03 6.83 -16.54
C GLY A 128 -3.54 6.15 -15.25
N MET A 129 -3.91 6.94 -14.25
CA MET A 129 -4.33 6.44 -12.95
C MET A 129 -5.81 6.02 -12.99
N LYS A 130 -6.14 4.81 -12.56
CA LYS A 130 -7.52 4.33 -12.50
C LYS A 130 -7.95 4.06 -11.07
N PHE A 131 -9.17 4.46 -10.71
CA PHE A 131 -9.71 4.25 -9.37
C PHE A 131 -11.07 3.53 -9.41
N GLY A 132 -11.21 2.49 -8.60
CA GLY A 132 -12.44 1.75 -8.39
C GLY A 132 -12.69 1.48 -6.90
N PRO A 133 -13.90 1.05 -6.52
CA PRO A 133 -14.18 0.72 -5.13
C PRO A 133 -13.34 -0.48 -4.69
N PHE A 134 -12.96 -0.50 -3.41
CA PHE A 134 -12.32 -1.66 -2.81
C PHE A 134 -13.20 -2.90 -2.92
N ASN A 135 -12.65 -4.00 -3.43
CA ASN A 135 -13.35 -5.28 -3.59
C ASN A 135 -12.58 -6.47 -2.98
N GLY A 136 -11.60 -6.20 -2.11
CA GLY A 136 -10.82 -7.22 -1.42
C GLY A 136 -11.54 -7.79 -0.18
N ALA A 137 -11.20 -9.01 0.21
CA ALA A 137 -11.61 -9.59 1.49
C ALA A 137 -10.74 -10.81 1.86
N TYR A 138 -10.61 -11.09 3.15
CA TYR A 138 -10.12 -12.34 3.72
C TYR A 138 -10.71 -12.52 5.14
N ALA A 139 -10.45 -13.68 5.77
CA ALA A 139 -11.14 -14.09 7.00
C ALA A 139 -11.07 -13.05 8.14
N ASP A 140 -9.89 -12.48 8.42
CA ASP A 140 -9.69 -11.51 9.51
C ASP A 140 -9.82 -10.05 9.05
N HIS A 141 -10.36 -9.81 7.84
CA HIS A 141 -10.31 -8.47 7.26
C HIS A 141 -11.15 -7.46 8.04
N ALA A 142 -12.35 -7.84 8.48
CA ALA A 142 -13.25 -6.96 9.22
C ALA A 142 -12.64 -6.50 10.56
N SER A 143 -11.94 -7.40 11.28
CA SER A 143 -11.30 -7.04 12.56
C SER A 143 -10.13 -6.08 12.34
N HIS A 144 -9.34 -6.26 11.28
CA HIS A 144 -8.23 -5.37 10.95
C HIS A 144 -8.70 -3.99 10.47
N LEU A 145 -9.79 -3.92 9.69
CA LEU A 145 -10.43 -2.64 9.34
C LEU A 145 -10.96 -1.91 10.58
N GLN A 146 -11.58 -2.64 11.52
CA GLN A 146 -12.06 -2.07 12.77
C GLN A 146 -10.92 -1.53 13.63
N ALA A 147 -9.87 -2.32 13.85
CA ALA A 147 -8.69 -1.93 14.61
C ALA A 147 -7.97 -0.71 14.00
N SER A 148 -8.05 -0.56 12.67
CA SER A 148 -7.45 0.55 11.92
C SER A 148 -8.39 1.76 11.75
N ASN A 149 -9.60 1.74 12.34
CA ASN A 149 -10.61 2.80 12.22
C ASN A 149 -11.02 3.12 10.76
N LEU A 150 -11.13 2.07 9.93
CA LEU A 150 -11.48 2.11 8.50
C LEU A 150 -12.89 1.55 8.24
N MET A 151 -13.85 1.83 9.13
CA MET A 151 -15.24 1.38 8.99
C MET A 151 -16.23 2.51 8.65
N THR A 152 -15.73 3.67 8.25
CA THR A 152 -16.55 4.79 7.79
C THR A 152 -16.88 4.66 6.30
N PRO A 153 -17.86 5.41 5.76
CA PRO A 153 -18.03 5.51 4.32
C PRO A 153 -16.72 5.93 3.63
N SER A 154 -16.41 5.31 2.49
CA SER A 154 -15.22 5.62 1.71
C SER A 154 -15.48 6.74 0.71
N VAL A 155 -14.44 7.52 0.42
CA VAL A 155 -14.43 8.58 -0.60
C VAL A 155 -13.40 8.31 -1.69
N TRP A 156 -13.17 7.04 -2.02
CA TRP A 156 -12.19 6.57 -3.02
C TRP A 156 -12.31 7.21 -4.41
N TYR A 157 -13.48 7.77 -4.73
CA TYR A 157 -13.80 8.40 -6.01
C TYR A 157 -13.49 9.90 -6.05
N ALA A 158 -13.23 10.54 -4.90
CA ALA A 158 -13.02 11.98 -4.78
C ALA A 158 -11.54 12.33 -4.95
N ILE A 159 -10.99 12.11 -6.14
CA ILE A 159 -9.56 12.28 -6.42
C ILE A 159 -9.18 13.76 -6.47
N PHE A 160 -8.14 14.12 -5.72
CA PHE A 160 -7.47 15.41 -5.78
C PHE A 160 -6.17 15.31 -6.57
N ASP A 161 -6.08 16.03 -7.69
CA ASP A 161 -4.89 16.06 -8.55
C ASP A 161 -4.13 17.38 -8.37
N PHE A 162 -2.92 17.31 -7.79
CA PHE A 162 -2.07 18.47 -7.57
C PHE A 162 -1.53 19.10 -8.86
N ASN A 163 -1.45 18.35 -9.96
CA ASN A 163 -0.84 18.79 -11.21
C ASN A 163 -1.85 19.24 -12.26
N ASP A 164 -3.13 19.26 -11.90
CA ASP A 164 -4.23 19.64 -12.79
C ASP A 164 -5.05 20.80 -12.19
N GLU A 165 -4.40 21.94 -11.97
CA GLU A 165 -5.06 23.17 -11.47
C GLU A 165 -6.27 23.57 -12.34
N ALA A 166 -6.19 23.28 -13.64
CA ALA A 166 -7.26 23.54 -14.60
C ALA A 166 -8.38 22.48 -14.59
N LYS A 167 -8.25 21.41 -13.80
CA LYS A 167 -9.20 20.29 -13.67
C LYS A 167 -9.58 19.67 -15.02
N THR A 168 -8.60 19.48 -15.89
CA THR A 168 -8.74 18.84 -17.19
C THR A 168 -9.18 17.38 -17.13
N GLY A 169 -8.93 16.68 -16.00
CA GLY A 169 -9.32 15.29 -15.78
C GLY A 169 -8.56 14.29 -16.64
N LYS A 170 -7.35 14.61 -17.08
CA LYS A 170 -6.57 13.79 -18.03
C LYS A 170 -5.68 12.74 -17.36
N ASN A 171 -5.31 12.97 -16.10
CA ASN A 171 -4.33 12.14 -15.40
C ASN A 171 -4.95 10.88 -14.77
N TRP A 172 -6.26 10.89 -14.56
CA TRP A 172 -6.97 9.82 -13.89
C TRP A 172 -8.39 9.60 -14.43
N SER A 173 -8.93 8.42 -14.20
CA SER A 173 -10.33 8.10 -14.47
C SER A 173 -10.89 7.14 -13.42
N LEU A 174 -12.22 7.10 -13.29
CA LEU A 174 -12.88 6.02 -12.55
C LEU A 174 -12.99 4.77 -13.42
N VAL A 175 -12.88 3.61 -12.80
CA VAL A 175 -13.10 2.31 -13.42
C VAL A 175 -14.60 2.18 -13.71
N GLY A 176 -14.96 1.93 -14.97
CA GLY A 176 -16.36 1.70 -15.36
C GLY A 176 -16.88 0.36 -14.86
N GLU A 177 -18.21 0.17 -14.76
CA GLU A 177 -18.83 -1.05 -14.22
C GLU A 177 -18.33 -2.35 -14.88
N SER A 178 -17.97 -2.33 -16.17
CA SER A 178 -17.45 -3.47 -16.92
C SER A 178 -16.01 -3.87 -16.59
N GLU A 179 -15.25 -2.99 -15.92
CA GLU A 179 -13.86 -3.23 -15.48
C GLU A 179 -13.80 -3.58 -13.98
N VAL A 180 -14.93 -3.54 -13.26
CA VAL A 180 -15.03 -3.91 -11.84
C VAL A 180 -14.98 -5.44 -11.71
N GLY A 181 -13.82 -6.00 -11.38
CA GLY A 181 -13.65 -7.43 -11.08
C GLY A 181 -12.54 -8.16 -11.85
N MET A 182 -11.68 -7.44 -12.57
CA MET A 182 -10.42 -8.01 -13.11
C MET A 182 -9.28 -8.02 -12.08
#